data_AF-A0A819MY86-F1
#
_entry.id   AF-A0A819MY86-F1
#
_cell.length_a   1.000
_cell.length_b   1.000
_cell.length_c   1.000
_cell.angle_alpha   90.00
_cell.angle_beta   90.00
_cell.angle_gamma   90.00
#
_symmetry.space_group_name_H-M   'P 1'
#
loop_
_entity.id
_entity.type
_entity.pdbx_description
1 polymer ?
#
loop_
_entity_poly.entity_id
_entity_poly.type
_entity_poly.pdbx_seq_one_letter_code
_entity_poly.pdbx_strand_id
1 'polypeptide(L)'
;MVLALFFLTVFLSNILTIFGQNRLECATFHEKIYQNLTIDGNWVVVYDQPYSHATTSTNLINAAKACSNQVVVGARRDATSTQPELAAVGPASILRQQTMPNTTVKYGDVYWYSTKNWSFGFSSINTINQYSADTSYSPPALRLIWHLDQSIGGYRAGSIVNLDANAIWRKVIYCLN
;
A
#
# COMPACT_ATOMS: atom_id res chain seq x y z
N MET A 1 -60.10 17.07 17.95
CA MET A 1 -58.79 17.76 17.99
C MET A 1 -57.75 16.66 18.13
N VAL A 2 -57.05 16.37 17.03
CA VAL A 2 -56.43 15.09 16.72
C VAL A 2 -55.02 15.00 17.31
N LEU A 3 -54.80 13.93 18.08
CA LEU A 3 -53.62 13.05 18.14
C LEU A 3 -52.25 13.67 17.79
N ALA A 4 -51.49 13.98 18.84
CA ALA A 4 -50.03 14.07 18.80
C ALA A 4 -49.42 12.68 19.06
N LEU A 5 -48.17 12.49 18.63
CA LEU A 5 -47.32 11.29 18.65
C LEU A 5 -47.39 10.38 17.40
N PHE A 6 -46.61 10.74 16.38
CA PHE A 6 -46.00 9.77 15.46
C PHE A 6 -44.51 10.15 15.24
N PHE A 7 -43.64 9.26 15.74
CA PHE A 7 -42.26 8.98 15.32
C PHE A 7 -41.25 10.13 15.18
N LEU A 8 -40.48 10.37 16.24
CA LEU A 8 -39.17 11.01 16.18
C LEU A 8 -38.06 10.06 16.68
N THR A 9 -37.86 8.95 15.99
CA THR A 9 -36.65 8.11 16.14
C THR A 9 -36.35 7.40 14.82
N VAL A 10 -35.99 8.17 13.78
CA VAL A 10 -35.03 7.67 12.79
C VAL A 10 -33.74 8.37 13.14
N PHE A 11 -32.86 7.62 13.80
CA PHE A 11 -31.50 8.02 14.09
C PHE A 11 -30.88 8.66 12.85
N LEU A 12 -30.25 9.82 13.05
CA LEU A 12 -29.41 10.51 12.08
C LEU A 12 -28.34 9.54 11.54
N SER A 13 -28.64 8.85 10.44
CA SER A 13 -27.67 8.05 9.69
C SER A 13 -27.46 8.62 8.30
N ASN A 14 -27.55 9.93 8.13
CA ASN A 14 -27.12 10.61 6.92
C ASN A 14 -26.71 12.03 7.31
N ILE A 15 -25.60 12.48 6.72
CA ILE A 15 -24.92 13.77 6.95
C ILE A 15 -23.72 13.66 7.91
N LEU A 16 -22.65 13.02 7.41
CA LEU A 16 -21.31 13.61 7.52
C LEU A 16 -20.48 13.28 6.27
N THR A 17 -20.59 14.20 5.31
CA THR A 17 -19.48 14.80 4.58
C THR A 17 -18.71 13.96 3.54
N ILE A 18 -19.02 14.29 2.29
CA ILE A 18 -18.18 14.20 1.10
C ILE A 18 -16.88 15.01 1.36
N PHE A 19 -15.83 14.34 1.86
CA PHE A 19 -14.42 14.72 1.67
C PHE A 19 -13.54 13.46 1.76
N GLY A 20 -13.18 12.90 0.60
CA GLY A 20 -12.05 11.97 0.41
C GLY A 20 -12.12 10.60 1.09
N GLN A 21 -12.39 9.54 0.32
CA GLN A 21 -12.32 8.13 0.74
C GLN A 21 -10.88 7.60 1.03
N ASN A 22 -9.98 8.44 1.52
CA ASN A 22 -8.57 8.10 1.74
C ASN A 22 -8.21 7.99 3.22
N ARG A 23 -9.18 7.66 4.07
CA ARG A 23 -8.94 7.40 5.50
C ARG A 23 -9.20 5.94 5.81
N LEU A 24 -8.23 5.32 6.47
CA LEU A 24 -8.40 4.01 7.06
C LEU A 24 -9.18 4.19 8.38
N GLU A 25 -10.48 3.88 8.38
CA GLU A 25 -11.29 3.74 9.60
C GLU A 25 -11.61 2.26 9.83
N CYS A 26 -11.75 1.86 11.10
CA CYS A 26 -11.82 0.47 11.60
C CYS A 26 -13.00 -0.40 11.09
N ALA A 27 -13.75 0.02 10.05
CA ALA A 27 -14.86 -0.73 9.50
C ALA A 27 -14.69 -0.92 7.98
N THR A 28 -14.28 -2.13 7.60
CA THR A 28 -14.16 -2.64 6.22
C THR A 28 -12.97 -2.06 5.45
N PHE A 29 -11.83 -2.76 5.56
CA PHE A 29 -10.69 -2.54 4.69
C PHE A 29 -10.93 -3.24 3.35
N HIS A 30 -10.90 -2.48 2.27
CA HIS A 30 -10.94 -3.02 0.92
C HIS A 30 -9.51 -3.16 0.42
N GLU A 31 -9.13 -4.32 -0.14
CA GLU A 31 -7.84 -4.45 -0.80
C GLU A 31 -7.84 -3.58 -2.06
N LYS A 32 -7.34 -2.36 -1.93
CA LYS A 32 -7.35 -1.30 -2.94
C LYS A 32 -6.08 -0.45 -2.83
N ILE A 33 -5.80 0.28 -3.91
CA ILE A 33 -4.76 1.30 -3.98
C ILE A 33 -5.35 2.67 -3.60
N TYR A 34 -4.65 3.38 -2.74
CA TYR A 34 -4.97 4.72 -2.25
C TYR A 34 -3.88 5.71 -2.61
N GLN A 35 -4.28 6.94 -2.88
CA GLN A 35 -3.39 8.08 -2.98
C GLN A 35 -3.64 9.02 -1.79
N ASN A 36 -2.57 9.55 -1.19
CA ASN A 36 -2.64 10.39 0.01
C ASN A 36 -3.44 9.73 1.14
N LEU A 37 -3.01 8.52 1.52
CA LEU A 37 -3.70 7.71 2.52
C LEU A 37 -3.44 8.26 3.93
N THR A 38 -4.50 8.58 4.64
CA THR A 38 -4.44 8.89 6.07
C THR A 38 -4.43 7.58 6.86
N ILE A 39 -3.31 7.34 7.53
CA ILE A 39 -3.11 6.23 8.45
C ILE A 39 -3.63 6.66 9.84
N ASP A 40 -4.55 5.88 10.41
CA ASP A 40 -5.04 6.12 11.77
C ASP A 40 -4.10 5.54 12.84
N GLY A 41 -4.41 5.76 14.11
CA GLY A 41 -3.58 5.32 15.24
C GLY A 41 -3.51 3.81 15.47
N ASN A 42 -4.30 3.01 14.75
CA ASN A 42 -4.30 1.55 14.90
C ASN A 42 -3.25 0.87 14.01
N TRP A 43 -2.55 1.63 13.17
CA TRP A 43 -1.51 1.10 12.28
C TRP A 43 -0.12 1.45 12.80
N VAL A 44 0.73 0.44 12.91
CA VAL A 44 2.11 0.59 13.35
C VAL A 44 3.05 0.39 12.17
N VAL A 45 4.02 1.30 12.02
CA VAL A 45 5.08 1.15 11.02
C VAL A 45 6.02 0.03 11.44
N VAL A 46 6.20 -0.98 10.59
CA VAL A 46 7.10 -2.13 10.83
C VAL A 46 8.26 -2.21 9.86
N TYR A 47 8.21 -1.41 8.80
CA TYR A 47 9.31 -1.21 7.88
C TYR A 47 9.28 0.24 7.40
N ASP A 48 10.40 0.92 7.51
CA ASP A 48 10.59 2.27 7.00
C ASP A 48 12.05 2.46 6.60
N GLN A 49 12.28 2.53 5.29
CA GLN A 49 13.62 2.67 4.73
C GLN A 49 13.60 3.68 3.57
N PRO A 50 14.70 4.42 3.33
CA PRO A 50 14.77 5.28 2.16
C PRO A 50 14.70 4.43 0.89
N TYR A 51 14.27 5.02 -0.22
CA TYR A 51 14.26 4.31 -1.48
C TYR A 51 15.67 3.84 -1.86
N SER A 52 16.74 4.54 -1.48
CA SER A 52 18.15 4.11 -1.67
C SER A 52 18.56 2.83 -0.93
N HIS A 53 17.80 2.37 0.07
CA HIS A 53 18.13 1.14 0.81
C HIS A 53 17.79 -0.11 -0.01
N ALA A 54 18.72 -1.06 -0.16
CA ALA A 54 18.45 -2.34 -0.84
C ALA A 54 17.43 -3.20 -0.07
N THR A 55 16.24 -3.46 -0.65
CA THR A 55 15.22 -4.31 0.01
C THR A 55 15.55 -5.78 -0.23
N THR A 56 15.49 -6.58 0.84
CA THR A 56 15.69 -8.04 0.79
C THR A 56 14.41 -8.78 1.17
N SER A 57 14.28 -10.03 0.72
CA SER A 57 13.24 -10.97 1.16
C SER A 57 13.23 -11.12 2.69
N THR A 58 14.40 -11.08 3.33
CA THR A 58 14.51 -11.09 4.80
C THR A 58 13.83 -9.88 5.43
N ASN A 59 13.92 -8.68 4.82
CA ASN A 59 13.21 -7.51 5.33
C ASN A 59 11.69 -7.71 5.27
N LEU A 60 11.16 -8.23 4.15
CA LEU A 60 9.73 -8.50 4.00
C LEU A 60 9.25 -9.57 4.98
N ILE A 61 10.00 -10.67 5.15
CA ILE A 61 9.69 -11.74 6.10
C ILE A 61 9.68 -11.21 7.54
N ASN A 62 10.63 -10.35 7.90
CA ASN A 62 10.68 -9.76 9.24
C ASN A 62 9.52 -8.79 9.49
N ALA A 63 9.16 -7.96 8.51
CA ALA A 63 7.96 -7.13 8.59
C ALA A 63 6.70 -7.99 8.74
N ALA A 64 6.61 -9.09 7.99
CA ALA A 64 5.48 -10.01 8.05
C ALA A 64 5.29 -10.66 9.42
N LYS A 65 6.36 -10.86 10.21
CA LYS A 65 6.26 -11.40 11.59
C LYS A 65 5.52 -10.46 12.53
N ALA A 66 5.55 -9.16 12.25
CA ALA A 66 4.83 -8.16 13.03
C ALA A 66 3.37 -7.98 12.58
N CYS A 67 2.98 -8.52 11.42
CA CYS A 67 1.63 -8.36 10.86
C CYS A 67 0.84 -9.68 10.94
N SER A 68 -0.34 -9.66 11.56
CA SER A 68 -1.22 -10.83 11.69
C SER A 68 -2.25 -10.95 10.54
N ASN A 69 -2.87 -9.85 10.14
CA ASN A 69 -4.02 -9.86 9.23
C ASN A 69 -3.78 -9.07 7.94
N GLN A 70 -3.66 -7.75 8.06
CA GLN A 70 -3.56 -6.84 6.93
C GLN A 70 -2.33 -5.95 7.02
N VAL A 71 -1.90 -5.50 5.85
CA VAL A 71 -0.77 -4.61 5.69
C VAL A 71 -1.11 -3.46 4.76
N VAL A 72 -0.52 -2.32 5.06
CA VAL A 72 -0.41 -1.21 4.11
C VAL A 72 1.03 -1.20 3.61
N VAL A 73 1.22 -1.38 2.32
CA VAL A 73 2.51 -1.19 1.65
C VAL A 73 2.46 0.13 0.90
N GLY A 74 3.44 1.01 1.09
CA GLY A 74 3.35 2.34 0.50
C GLY A 74 4.67 3.08 0.33
N ALA A 75 4.52 4.29 -0.18
CA ALA A 75 5.57 5.27 -0.37
C ALA A 75 5.15 6.61 0.24
N ARG A 76 6.05 7.25 0.98
CA ARG A 76 5.86 8.62 1.48
C ARG A 76 7.04 9.50 1.08
N ARG A 77 6.79 10.81 0.96
CA ARG A 77 7.76 11.77 0.43
C ARG A 77 9.07 11.80 1.22
N ASP A 78 8.98 11.75 2.53
CA ASP A 78 10.13 11.79 3.43
C ASP A 78 9.81 11.13 4.79
N ALA A 79 10.81 11.08 5.67
CA ALA A 79 10.68 10.48 7.00
C ALA A 79 9.74 11.27 7.94
N THR A 80 9.49 12.55 7.67
CA THR A 80 8.62 13.43 8.47
C THR A 80 7.16 13.38 8.01
N SER A 81 6.91 12.90 6.80
CA SER A 81 5.58 12.75 6.22
C SER A 81 4.76 11.72 7.00
N THR A 82 3.59 12.13 7.49
CA THR A 82 2.69 11.26 8.28
C THR A 82 1.80 10.36 7.42
N GLN A 83 1.74 10.61 6.11
CA GLN A 83 0.84 9.94 5.18
C GLN A 83 1.60 9.38 3.97
N PRO A 84 1.32 8.12 3.56
CA PRO A 84 1.75 7.62 2.26
C PRO A 84 1.06 8.37 1.11
N GLU A 85 1.85 8.88 0.16
CA GLU A 85 1.32 9.47 -1.07
C GLU A 85 0.72 8.40 -1.99
N LEU A 86 1.26 7.19 -1.94
CA LEU A 86 0.72 6.02 -2.62
C LEU A 86 0.82 4.82 -1.68
N ALA A 87 -0.26 4.08 -1.54
CA ALA A 87 -0.26 2.84 -0.77
C ALA A 87 -1.29 1.85 -1.30
N ALA A 88 -1.10 0.58 -0.98
CA ALA A 88 -2.09 -0.45 -1.20
C ALA A 88 -2.33 -1.23 0.09
N VAL A 89 -3.59 -1.57 0.34
CA VAL A 89 -4.01 -2.47 1.42
C VAL A 89 -4.09 -3.88 0.87
N GLY A 90 -3.55 -4.84 1.59
CA GLY A 90 -3.62 -6.26 1.24
C GLY A 90 -3.47 -7.18 2.45
N PRO A 91 -3.65 -8.50 2.27
CA PRO A 91 -3.41 -9.45 3.34
C PRO A 91 -1.92 -9.52 3.68
N ALA A 92 -1.57 -9.72 4.95
CA ALA A 92 -0.19 -9.82 5.41
C ALA A 92 0.61 -10.95 4.73
N SER A 93 -0.08 -11.95 4.16
CA SER A 93 0.52 -13.03 3.38
C SER A 93 1.32 -12.54 2.17
N ILE A 94 0.98 -11.37 1.59
CA ILE A 94 1.70 -10.81 0.42
C ILE A 94 3.19 -10.57 0.71
N LEU A 95 3.57 -10.35 1.98
CA LEU A 95 4.97 -10.13 2.38
C LEU A 95 5.79 -11.44 2.38
N ARG A 96 5.14 -12.60 2.30
CA ARG A 96 5.77 -13.93 2.26
C ARG A 96 5.54 -14.65 0.94
N GLN A 97 4.48 -14.30 0.22
CA GLN A 97 4.08 -14.95 -1.01
C GLN A 97 5.00 -14.55 -2.16
N GLN A 98 5.68 -15.54 -2.76
CA GLN A 98 6.48 -15.34 -3.96
C GLN A 98 5.61 -15.49 -5.22
N THR A 99 5.92 -14.71 -6.26
CA THR A 99 5.33 -14.82 -7.60
C THR A 99 6.40 -15.20 -8.61
N MET A 100 5.97 -15.89 -9.67
CA MET A 100 6.84 -16.13 -10.83
C MET A 100 7.12 -14.81 -11.56
N PRO A 101 8.24 -14.70 -12.30
CA PRO A 101 8.53 -13.51 -13.09
C PRO A 101 7.37 -13.11 -14.02
N ASN A 102 7.03 -11.82 -14.03
CA ASN A 102 5.95 -11.22 -14.81
C ASN A 102 4.55 -11.78 -14.51
N THR A 103 4.35 -12.30 -13.30
CA THR A 103 3.04 -12.76 -12.82
C THR A 103 2.63 -11.99 -11.57
N THR A 104 1.32 -11.88 -11.36
CA THR A 104 0.73 -11.19 -10.22
C THR A 104 -0.27 -12.08 -9.50
N VAL A 105 -0.45 -11.85 -8.21
CA VAL A 105 -1.58 -12.36 -7.44
C VAL A 105 -2.55 -11.22 -7.15
N LYS A 106 -3.85 -11.45 -7.34
CA LYS A 106 -4.89 -10.44 -7.14
C LYS A 106 -5.55 -10.59 -5.77
N TYR A 107 -5.62 -9.49 -5.02
CA TYR A 107 -6.44 -9.35 -3.82
C TYR A 107 -7.26 -8.06 -3.96
N GLY A 108 -8.59 -8.18 -3.90
CA GLY A 108 -9.52 -7.08 -4.23
C GLY A 108 -9.19 -6.46 -5.60
N ASP A 109 -8.88 -5.17 -5.61
CA ASP A 109 -8.54 -4.40 -6.82
C ASP A 109 -7.02 -4.27 -7.06
N VAL A 110 -6.20 -4.97 -6.27
CA VAL A 110 -4.74 -4.82 -6.29
C VAL A 110 -4.06 -6.07 -6.86
N TYR A 111 -3.14 -5.86 -7.80
CA TYR A 111 -2.27 -6.90 -8.32
C TYR A 111 -0.89 -6.80 -7.65
N TRP A 112 -0.58 -7.78 -6.81
CA TRP A 112 0.67 -7.86 -6.05
C TRP A 112 1.68 -8.77 -6.75
N TYR A 113 2.95 -8.48 -6.58
CA TYR A 113 4.05 -9.34 -7.05
C TYR A 113 5.25 -9.25 -6.12
N SER A 114 5.97 -10.36 -6.01
CA SER A 114 7.15 -10.52 -5.15
C SER A 114 8.03 -11.61 -5.75
N THR A 115 8.99 -11.23 -6.57
CA THR A 115 9.86 -12.17 -7.27
C THR A 115 11.28 -11.97 -6.80
N LYS A 116 11.85 -12.99 -6.14
CA LYS A 116 13.24 -13.00 -5.67
C LYS A 116 14.22 -12.59 -6.77
N ASN A 117 15.21 -11.77 -6.41
CA ASN A 117 16.22 -11.15 -7.30
C ASN A 117 15.65 -10.19 -8.36
N TRP A 118 14.36 -9.88 -8.30
CA TRP A 118 13.66 -9.03 -9.26
C TRP A 118 13.00 -7.90 -8.48
N SER A 119 11.68 -7.93 -8.28
CA SER A 119 10.98 -6.83 -7.62
C SER A 119 9.82 -7.29 -6.74
N PHE A 120 9.49 -6.41 -5.79
CA PHE A 120 8.30 -6.47 -4.96
C PHE A 120 7.47 -5.20 -5.21
N GLY A 121 6.15 -5.34 -5.26
CA GLY A 121 5.31 -4.19 -5.49
C GLY A 121 3.86 -4.52 -5.75
N PHE A 122 3.14 -3.50 -6.23
CA PHE A 122 1.76 -3.62 -6.65
C PHE A 122 1.44 -2.75 -7.87
N SER A 123 0.34 -3.07 -8.53
CA SER A 123 -0.23 -2.38 -9.69
C SER A 123 -1.75 -2.44 -9.66
N SER A 124 -2.42 -1.46 -10.27
CA SER A 124 -3.87 -1.52 -10.50
C SER A 124 -4.26 -2.40 -11.70
N ILE A 125 -3.29 -2.94 -12.45
CA ILE A 125 -3.49 -3.90 -13.54
C ILE A 125 -2.53 -5.08 -13.44
N ASN A 126 -2.89 -6.23 -14.01
CA ASN A 126 -2.09 -7.45 -14.00
C ASN A 126 -0.85 -7.42 -14.91
N THR A 127 -0.78 -6.47 -15.84
CA THR A 127 0.32 -6.38 -16.81
C THR A 127 1.51 -5.68 -16.17
N ILE A 128 2.57 -6.44 -15.90
CA ILE A 128 3.84 -5.97 -15.32
C ILE A 128 5.00 -6.48 -16.21
N ASN A 129 6.16 -5.81 -16.13
CA ASN A 129 7.37 -6.22 -16.85
C ASN A 129 8.60 -6.01 -15.97
N GLN A 130 8.99 -7.04 -15.21
CA GLN A 130 9.95 -6.94 -14.12
C GLN A 130 11.44 -7.02 -14.54
N TYR A 131 11.78 -6.90 -15.84
CA TYR A 131 13.13 -7.16 -16.39
C TYR A 131 14.30 -6.73 -15.49
N SER A 132 14.39 -5.44 -15.13
CA SER A 132 15.28 -4.93 -14.08
C SER A 132 14.49 -4.35 -12.89
N ALA A 133 13.30 -3.85 -13.17
CA ALA A 133 12.21 -3.41 -12.30
C ALA A 133 10.92 -3.49 -13.13
N ASP A 134 9.72 -3.33 -12.55
CA ASP A 134 8.50 -3.20 -13.36
C ASP A 134 8.50 -1.89 -14.19
N THR A 135 9.00 -1.93 -15.42
CA THR A 135 9.12 -0.72 -16.26
C THR A 135 7.82 -0.33 -16.97
N SER A 136 6.74 -1.09 -16.78
CA SER A 136 5.46 -0.84 -17.45
C SER A 136 4.95 0.58 -17.20
N TYR A 137 4.55 1.26 -18.26
CA TYR A 137 4.18 2.68 -18.17
C TYR A 137 2.71 2.92 -17.80
N SER A 138 1.79 1.97 -18.05
CA SER A 138 0.34 2.23 -17.94
C SER A 138 -0.38 1.29 -16.96
N PRO A 139 -1.23 1.79 -16.03
CA PRO A 139 -1.31 3.19 -15.59
C PRO A 139 -0.11 3.53 -14.69
N PRO A 140 0.52 4.70 -14.86
CA PRO A 140 1.76 5.03 -14.15
C PRO A 140 1.49 5.35 -12.67
N ALA A 141 0.37 6.01 -12.36
CA ALA A 141 0.12 6.60 -11.05
C ALA A 141 -0.22 5.60 -9.92
N LEU A 142 -0.59 4.36 -10.26
CA LEU A 142 -1.07 3.35 -9.31
C LEU A 142 -0.15 2.13 -9.29
N ARG A 143 1.16 2.38 -9.26
CA ARG A 143 2.21 1.36 -9.20
C ARG A 143 3.26 1.72 -8.17
N LEU A 144 3.69 0.74 -7.40
CA LEU A 144 4.82 0.85 -6.48
C LEU A 144 5.78 -0.29 -6.75
N ILE A 145 7.07 0.02 -6.79
CA ILE A 145 8.10 -0.95 -7.21
C ILE A 145 9.33 -0.80 -6.33
N TRP A 146 9.70 -1.88 -5.66
CA TRP A 146 10.96 -2.04 -4.95
C TRP A 146 11.81 -3.11 -5.65
N HIS A 147 13.11 -2.85 -5.87
CA HIS A 147 14.01 -3.96 -6.22
C HIS A 147 14.09 -4.90 -5.01
N LEU A 148 14.07 -6.21 -5.26
CA LEU A 148 14.05 -7.24 -4.23
C LEU A 148 15.27 -8.15 -4.39
N ASP A 149 16.06 -8.29 -3.32
CA ASP A 149 17.29 -9.09 -3.27
C ASP A 149 18.34 -8.65 -4.31
N GLN A 150 18.38 -7.35 -4.59
CA GLN A 150 19.39 -6.71 -5.43
C GLN A 150 20.20 -5.71 -4.59
N SER A 151 21.35 -5.25 -5.08
CA SER A 151 22.13 -4.17 -4.46
C SER A 151 21.56 -2.77 -4.69
N ILE A 152 20.31 -2.69 -5.17
CA ILE A 152 19.64 -1.46 -5.61
C ILE A 152 18.36 -1.27 -4.79
N GLY A 153 17.96 0.00 -4.65
CA GLY A 153 16.86 0.47 -3.84
C GLY A 153 15.44 0.19 -4.35
N GLY A 154 14.52 1.14 -4.18
CA GLY A 154 13.21 1.11 -4.82
C GLY A 154 13.19 1.92 -6.11
N TYR A 155 12.37 1.56 -7.08
CA TYR A 155 12.38 2.22 -8.39
C TYR A 155 11.28 3.28 -8.54
N ARG A 156 10.07 3.00 -8.05
CA ARG A 156 8.87 3.79 -8.37
C ARG A 156 7.89 3.93 -7.20
N ALA A 157 7.34 5.13 -7.09
CA ALA A 157 6.16 5.47 -6.29
C ALA A 157 5.16 6.26 -7.18
N GLY A 158 4.19 5.56 -7.75
CA GLY A 158 3.23 6.13 -8.70
C GLY A 158 3.92 6.68 -9.94
N SER A 159 3.63 7.94 -10.28
CA SER A 159 4.25 8.60 -11.43
C SER A 159 5.72 8.99 -11.20
N ILE A 160 6.24 8.89 -9.97
CA ILE A 160 7.63 9.21 -9.65
C ILE A 160 8.49 7.96 -9.84
N VAL A 161 9.46 8.03 -10.76
CA VAL A 161 10.36 6.94 -11.16
C VAL A 161 11.82 7.29 -10.87
N ASN A 162 12.73 6.33 -11.07
CA ASN A 162 14.17 6.48 -10.84
C ASN A 162 14.50 6.88 -9.39
N LEU A 163 13.80 6.26 -8.43
CA LEU A 163 14.00 6.51 -7.00
C LEU A 163 15.11 5.66 -6.39
N ASP A 164 15.81 4.84 -7.17
CA ASP A 164 16.71 3.77 -6.73
C ASP A 164 17.91 4.23 -5.90
N ALA A 165 18.33 5.49 -6.05
CA ALA A 165 19.34 6.15 -5.23
C ALA A 165 18.78 7.25 -4.30
N ASN A 166 17.45 7.41 -4.24
CA ASN A 166 16.82 8.51 -3.51
C ASN A 166 16.82 8.27 -1.99
N ALA A 167 17.51 9.13 -1.25
CA ALA A 167 17.61 9.06 0.21
C ALA A 167 16.44 9.72 0.96
N ILE A 168 15.56 10.43 0.26
CA ILE A 168 14.46 11.21 0.84
C ILE A 168 13.18 10.38 0.86
N TRP A 169 12.73 9.92 -0.31
CA TRP A 169 11.55 9.07 -0.46
C TRP A 169 11.66 7.83 0.40
N ARG A 170 10.55 7.42 1.02
CA ARG A 170 10.52 6.29 1.96
C ARG A 170 9.63 5.17 1.46
N LYS A 171 10.11 3.94 1.62
CA LYS A 171 9.37 2.69 1.49
C LYS A 171 8.84 2.31 2.86
N VAL A 172 7.53 2.13 2.96
CA VAL A 172 6.87 1.90 4.25
C VAL A 172 5.98 0.68 4.23
N ILE A 173 5.95 -0.04 5.34
CA ILE A 173 4.96 -1.10 5.64
C ILE A 173 4.35 -0.78 6.99
N TYR A 174 3.03 -0.74 7.04
CA TYR A 174 2.25 -0.66 8.28
C TYR A 174 1.53 -1.98 8.52
N CYS A 175 1.51 -2.46 9.77
CA CYS A 175 0.61 -3.52 10.20
C CYS A 175 -0.53 -2.92 11.02
N LEU A 176 -1.71 -3.52 10.93
CA LEU A 176 -2.77 -3.26 11.89
C LEU A 176 -2.36 -3.86 13.25
N ASN A 177 -2.47 -3.07 14.32
CA ASN A 177 -2.22 -3.46 15.71
C ASN A 177 -3.38 -4.30 16.27
#